data_AF-K3Y085-F1
#
_entry.id   AF-K3Y085-F1
#
_cell.length_a   1.000
_cell.length_b   1.000
_cell.length_c   1.000
_cell.angle_alpha   90.00
_cell.angle_beta   90.00
_cell.angle_gamma   90.00
#
_symmetry.space_group_name_H-M   'P 1'
#
loop_
_entity.id
_entity.type
_entity.pdbx_description
1 polymer ?
#
loop_
_entity_poly.entity_id
_entity_poly.type
_entity_poly.pdbx_seq_one_letter_code
_entity_poly.pdbx_strand_id
1 'polypeptide(L)'
;MAPPPPPPVAKKVPRQLVDHGDVRVDNYYWLRDDSRSDPDVLAHLRAENDYTAAVMSDVKQLEDEIYAEIRGRIKEDDIDAPLRKGQYYYYERTLTGKEYVMNCS
;
A
#
# COMPACT_ATOMS: atom_id res chain seq x y z
N MET A 1 8.63 -27.66 5.02
CA MET A 1 7.90 -26.46 5.49
C MET A 1 6.76 -26.88 6.39
N ALA A 2 6.52 -26.14 7.47
CA ALA A 2 5.25 -26.23 8.19
C ALA A 2 4.13 -25.68 7.29
N PRO A 3 2.92 -26.25 7.31
CA PRO A 3 1.79 -25.67 6.59
C PRO A 3 1.53 -24.24 7.11
N PRO A 4 1.12 -23.29 6.25
CA PRO A 4 0.79 -21.95 6.69
C PRO A 4 -0.32 -21.98 7.74
N PRO A 5 -0.36 -21.01 8.67
CA PRO A 5 -1.44 -20.91 9.64
C PRO A 5 -2.79 -20.78 8.91
N PRO A 6 -3.90 -21.25 9.49
CA PRO A 6 -5.21 -21.07 8.87
C PRO A 6 -5.50 -19.57 8.69
N PRO A 7 -6.23 -19.19 7.61
CA PRO A 7 -6.55 -17.79 7.36
C PRO A 7 -7.38 -17.20 8.50
N PRO A 8 -7.15 -15.94 8.89
CA PRO A 8 -7.92 -15.29 9.94
C PRO A 8 -9.37 -15.15 9.48
N VAL A 9 -10.31 -15.48 10.38
CA VAL A 9 -11.74 -15.38 10.10
C VAL A 9 -12.30 -14.15 10.79
N ALA A 10 -12.77 -13.18 10.01
CA ALA A 10 -13.43 -12.00 10.53
C ALA A 10 -14.73 -12.38 11.29
N LYS A 11 -14.96 -11.77 12.45
CA LYS A 11 -16.24 -11.90 13.16
C LYS A 11 -17.37 -11.36 12.29
N LYS A 12 -18.55 -11.97 12.38
CA LYS A 12 -19.76 -11.50 11.72
C LYS A 12 -20.57 -10.65 12.70
N VAL A 13 -20.69 -9.36 12.42
CA VAL A 13 -21.51 -8.40 13.16
C VAL A 13 -22.56 -7.86 12.20
N PRO A 14 -23.81 -8.38 12.24
CA PRO A 14 -24.85 -7.97 11.30
C PRO A 14 -25.17 -6.48 11.42
N ARG A 15 -24.93 -5.72 10.35
CA ARG A 15 -25.32 -4.32 10.21
C ARG A 15 -26.32 -4.19 9.07
N GLN A 16 -27.52 -3.70 9.37
CA GLN A 16 -28.49 -3.36 8.33
C GLN A 16 -28.10 -2.04 7.65
N LEU A 17 -28.10 -2.06 6.33
CA LEU A 17 -27.94 -0.93 5.44
C LEU A 17 -29.27 -0.76 4.71
N VAL A 18 -29.95 0.34 4.99
CA VAL A 18 -31.26 0.65 4.39
C VAL A 18 -31.05 1.78 3.40
N ASP A 19 -31.36 1.51 2.14
CA ASP A 19 -31.29 2.52 1.08
C ASP A 19 -32.28 2.21 -0.04
N HIS A 20 -32.85 3.25 -0.65
CA HIS A 20 -33.84 3.14 -1.74
C HIS A 20 -35.00 2.14 -1.50
N GLY A 21 -35.41 1.95 -0.25
CA GLY A 21 -36.48 1.02 0.12
C GLY A 21 -36.07 -0.46 0.21
N ASP A 22 -34.77 -0.76 0.07
CA ASP A 22 -34.19 -2.10 0.24
C ASP A 22 -33.38 -2.18 1.54
N VAL A 23 -33.28 -3.39 2.11
CA VAL A 23 -32.52 -3.67 3.32
C VAL A 23 -31.49 -4.75 3.03
N ARG A 24 -30.21 -4.37 3.10
CA ARG A 24 -29.07 -5.27 2.97
C ARG A 24 -28.42 -5.49 4.33
N VAL A 25 -27.99 -6.71 4.64
CA VAL A 25 -27.23 -7.01 5.86
C VAL A 25 -25.76 -7.18 5.49
N ASP A 26 -24.92 -6.29 6.00
CA ASP A 26 -23.47 -6.39 5.91
C ASP A 26 -22.93 -6.89 7.25
N ASN A 27 -22.35 -8.10 7.26
CA ASN A 27 -21.77 -8.71 8.45
C ASN A 27 -20.38 -8.16 8.81
N TYR A 28 -19.75 -7.41 7.91
CA TYR A 28 -18.36 -6.97 8.02
C TYR A 28 -18.23 -5.44 8.01
N TYR A 29 -19.36 -4.72 8.06
CA TYR A 29 -19.38 -3.27 8.14
C TYR A 29 -18.52 -2.71 9.29
N TRP A 30 -18.35 -3.46 10.37
CA TRP A 30 -17.51 -3.10 11.52
C TRP A 30 -16.01 -2.97 11.19
N LEU A 31 -15.54 -3.53 10.07
CA LEU A 31 -14.15 -3.34 9.60
C LEU A 31 -13.90 -1.91 9.10
N ARG A 32 -14.96 -1.16 8.82
CA ARG A 32 -14.86 0.26 8.48
C ARG A 32 -14.77 1.08 9.76
N ASP A 33 -13.60 1.64 9.99
CA ASP A 33 -13.36 2.66 11.01
C ASP A 33 -12.74 3.90 10.38
N ASP A 34 -13.51 4.99 10.32
CA ASP A 34 -13.06 6.26 9.73
C ASP A 34 -11.94 6.91 10.59
N SER A 35 -11.85 6.59 11.89
CA SER A 35 -10.79 7.08 12.78
C SER A 35 -9.47 6.29 12.65
N ARG A 36 -9.53 5.08 12.08
CA ARG A 36 -8.41 4.13 11.91
C ARG A 36 -7.70 3.78 13.22
N SER A 37 -8.44 3.70 14.32
CA SER A 37 -7.94 3.45 15.66
C SER A 37 -8.63 2.30 16.40
N ASP A 38 -9.71 1.75 15.84
CA ASP A 38 -10.45 0.65 16.44
C ASP A 38 -9.54 -0.58 16.66
N PRO A 39 -9.39 -1.05 17.91
CA PRO A 39 -8.47 -2.13 18.24
C PRO A 39 -8.88 -3.48 17.64
N ASP A 40 -10.18 -3.75 17.44
CA ASP A 40 -10.65 -4.99 16.83
C ASP A 40 -10.34 -5.00 15.32
N VAL A 41 -10.51 -3.86 14.66
CA VAL A 41 -10.14 -3.69 13.24
C VAL A 41 -8.63 -3.86 13.07
N LEU A 42 -7.83 -3.18 13.90
CA LEU A 42 -6.38 -3.28 13.86
C LEU A 42 -5.88 -4.69 14.17
N ALA A 43 -6.50 -5.39 15.14
CA ALA A 43 -6.16 -6.77 15.46
C ALA A 43 -6.41 -7.71 14.26
N HIS A 44 -7.55 -7.55 13.58
CA HIS A 44 -7.85 -8.35 12.40
C HIS A 44 -6.88 -8.07 11.24
N LEU A 45 -6.57 -6.79 10.97
CA LEU A 45 -5.60 -6.41 9.93
C LEU A 45 -4.19 -6.95 10.22
N ARG A 46 -3.77 -6.96 11.49
CA ARG A 46 -2.48 -7.57 11.88
C ARG A 46 -2.48 -9.07 11.63
N ALA A 47 -3.56 -9.77 11.98
CA ALA A 47 -3.67 -11.20 11.72
C ALA A 47 -3.62 -11.52 10.20
N GLU A 48 -4.23 -10.69 9.36
CA GLU A 48 -4.14 -10.82 7.89
C GLU A 48 -2.72 -10.56 7.37
N ASN A 49 -2.01 -9.57 7.92
CA ASN A 49 -0.62 -9.30 7.57
C ASN A 49 0.30 -10.48 7.96
N ASP A 50 0.12 -11.04 9.16
CA ASP A 50 0.91 -12.17 9.65
C ASP A 50 0.67 -13.42 8.79
N TYR A 51 -0.59 -13.69 8.43
CA TYR A 51 -0.95 -14.76 7.51
C TYR A 51 -0.31 -14.55 6.13
N THR A 52 -0.40 -13.34 5.58
CA THR A 52 0.20 -12.99 4.28
C THR A 52 1.72 -13.18 4.32
N ALA A 53 2.39 -12.71 5.37
CA ALA A 53 3.83 -12.89 5.53
C ALA A 53 4.23 -14.37 5.61
N ALA A 54 3.44 -15.20 6.31
CA ALA A 54 3.68 -16.62 6.39
C ALA A 54 3.50 -17.32 5.03
N VAL A 55 2.43 -17.02 4.30
CA VAL A 55 2.14 -17.63 2.99
C VAL A 55 3.11 -17.16 1.90
N MET A 56 3.54 -15.91 1.94
CA MET A 56 4.45 -15.31 0.95
C MET A 56 5.93 -15.58 1.27
N SER A 57 6.25 -16.20 2.41
CA SER A 57 7.63 -16.40 2.85
C SER A 57 8.50 -17.16 1.83
N ASP A 58 7.91 -18.14 1.13
CA ASP A 58 8.63 -18.97 0.16
C ASP A 58 9.03 -18.22 -1.13
N VAL A 59 8.32 -17.14 -1.48
CA VAL A 59 8.57 -16.36 -2.71
C VAL A 59 9.42 -15.13 -2.46
N LYS A 60 9.93 -14.94 -1.24
CA LYS A 60 10.63 -13.71 -0.86
C LYS A 60 11.88 -13.44 -1.71
N GLN A 61 12.61 -14.49 -2.08
CA GLN A 61 13.76 -14.35 -2.98
C GLN A 61 13.35 -13.81 -4.37
N LEU A 62 12.28 -14.35 -4.95
CA LEU A 62 11.77 -13.90 -6.25
C LEU A 62 11.27 -12.45 -6.19
N GLU A 63 10.61 -12.07 -5.09
CA GLU A 63 10.19 -10.69 -4.82
C GLU A 63 11.39 -9.73 -4.82
N ASP A 64 12.49 -10.10 -4.14
CA ASP A 64 13.70 -9.28 -4.06
C ASP A 64 14.42 -9.18 -5.42
N GLU A 65 14.45 -10.26 -6.21
CA GLU A 65 15.00 -10.26 -7.58
C GLU A 65 14.21 -9.30 -8.49
N ILE A 66 12.88 -9.38 -8.48
CA ILE A 66 12.00 -8.49 -9.26
C ILE A 66 12.16 -7.04 -8.79
N TYR A 67 12.24 -6.81 -7.47
CA TYR A 67 12.46 -5.48 -6.92
C TYR A 67 13.78 -4.87 -7.42
N ALA A 68 14.87 -5.65 -7.39
CA ALA A 68 16.17 -5.21 -7.90
C ALA A 68 16.14 -4.92 -9.41
N GLU A 69 15.44 -5.75 -10.19
CA GLU A 69 15.28 -5.54 -11.63
C GLU A 69 14.52 -4.23 -11.93
N ILE A 70 13.38 -3.99 -11.26
CA ILE A 70 12.59 -2.77 -11.43
C ILE A 70 13.42 -1.55 -11.04
N ARG A 71 14.11 -1.61 -9.90
CA ARG A 71 14.97 -0.51 -9.43
C ARG A 71 16.12 -0.22 -10.39
N GLY A 72 16.77 -1.25 -10.92
CA GLY A 72 17.85 -1.11 -11.91
C GLY A 72 17.40 -0.49 -13.25
N ARG A 73 16.10 -0.53 -13.57
CA ARG A 73 15.51 0.10 -14.76
C ARG A 73 15.08 1.55 -14.52
N ILE A 74 15.02 2.00 -13.26
CA ILE A 74 14.72 3.40 -12.92
C ILE A 74 16.02 4.19 -12.99
N LYS A 75 16.04 5.22 -13.83
CA LYS A 75 17.16 6.15 -13.92
C LYS A 75 17.09 7.11 -12.73
N GLU A 76 17.96 6.92 -11.73
CA GLU A 76 17.93 7.71 -10.49
C GLU A 76 18.38 9.17 -10.64
N ASP A 77 19.14 9.46 -11.70
CA ASP A 77 19.51 10.81 -12.10
C ASP A 77 18.74 11.17 -13.38
N ASP A 78 17.54 11.72 -13.20
CA ASP A 78 16.84 12.39 -14.28
C ASP A 78 16.76 13.89 -13.99
N ILE A 79 17.18 14.66 -15.00
CA ILE A 79 16.98 16.09 -15.07
C ILE A 79 15.83 16.27 -16.04
N ASP A 80 14.71 16.79 -15.55
CA ASP A 80 13.61 17.13 -16.44
C ASP A 80 14.07 18.16 -17.48
N ALA A 81 13.49 18.08 -18.68
CA ALA A 81 13.80 19.02 -19.74
C ALA A 81 13.55 20.47 -19.25
N PRO A 82 14.58 21.33 -19.21
CA PRO A 82 14.49 22.62 -18.54
C PRO A 82 13.48 23.52 -19.23
N LEU A 83 12.52 24.04 -18.47
CA LEU A 83 11.46 24.88 -18.96
C LEU A 83 11.84 26.34 -18.74
N ARG A 84 12.00 27.09 -19.84
CA ARG A 84 12.36 28.50 -19.78
C ARG A 84 11.13 29.34 -19.46
N LYS A 85 11.15 30.05 -18.34
CA LYS A 85 10.11 31.02 -17.97
C LYS A 85 10.76 32.36 -17.62
N GLY A 86 10.71 33.30 -18.56
CA GLY A 86 11.37 34.60 -18.43
C GLY A 86 12.90 34.48 -18.55
N GLN A 87 13.63 34.99 -17.54
CA GLN A 87 15.11 34.96 -17.48
C GLN A 87 15.65 33.71 -16.74
N TYR A 88 14.77 32.85 -16.23
CA TYR A 88 15.15 31.68 -15.42
C TYR A 88 14.80 30.37 -16.14
N TYR A 89 15.57 29.33 -15.84
CA TYR A 89 15.33 27.96 -16.28
C TYR A 89 14.91 27.14 -15.07
N TYR A 90 13.72 26.56 -15.15
CA TYR A 90 13.22 25.68 -14.11
C TYR A 90 13.45 24.25 -14.55
N TYR A 91 14.01 23.44 -13.67
CA TYR A 91 14.14 22.00 -13.86
C TYR A 91 14.02 21.28 -12.53
N GLU A 92 13.51 20.06 -12.58
CA GLU A 92 13.45 19.16 -11.44
C GLU A 92 14.61 18.18 -11.51
N ARG A 93 15.16 17.83 -10.35
CA ARG A 93 16.25 16.88 -10.25
C ARG A 93 15.90 15.84 -9.20
N THR A 94 15.82 14.58 -9.62
CA THR A 94 15.92 13.44 -8.70
C THR A 94 17.38 13.24 -8.32
N LEU A 95 17.65 12.98 -7.04
CA LEU A 95 18.99 12.68 -6.54
C LEU A 95 18.98 11.24 -6.08
N THR A 96 20.00 10.48 -6.47
CA THR A 96 20.24 9.11 -6.00
C THR A 96 20.11 9.02 -4.47
N GLY A 97 19.18 8.19 -3.98
CA GLY A 97 18.91 7.98 -2.55
C GLY A 97 18.02 9.02 -1.86
N LYS A 98 17.43 9.97 -2.59
CA LYS A 98 16.41 10.91 -2.08
C LYS A 98 15.03 10.49 -2.56
N GLU A 99 14.09 10.34 -1.63
CA GLU A 99 12.69 9.99 -1.96
C GLU A 99 11.90 11.14 -2.60
N TYR A 100 12.40 12.38 -2.51
CA TYR A 100 11.73 13.58 -3.02
C TYR A 100 12.58 14.33 -4.04
N VAL A 101 11.92 14.84 -5.08
CA VAL A 101 12.50 15.70 -6.12
C VAL A 101 12.96 17.05 -5.57
N MET A 102 14.03 17.59 -6.14
CA MET A 102 14.52 18.93 -5.85
C MET A 102 14.13 19.88 -6.98
N ASN A 103 13.42 20.97 -6.64
CA ASN A 103 13.07 22.02 -7.58
C ASN A 103 14.22 23.03 -7.69
N CYS A 104 14.77 23.21 -8.88
CA CYS A 104 15.84 24.17 -9.17
C CYS A 104 15.32 25.33 -10.03
N SER A 105 15.82 26.54 -9.77
CA SER A 105 15.49 27.80 -10.45
C SER A 105 16.73 28.56 -10.89
#